data_AF-A0A4U8UW00-F1
#
_entry.id   AF-A0A4U8UW00-F1
#
_cell.length_a   1.000
_cell.length_b   1.000
_cell.length_c   1.000
_cell.angle_alpha   90.00
_cell.angle_beta   90.00
_cell.angle_gamma   90.00
#
_symmetry.space_group_name_H-M   'P 1'
#
loop_
_entity.id
_entity.type
_entity.pdbx_description
1 polymer ?
#
loop_
_entity_poly.entity_id
_entity_poly.type
_entity_poly.pdbx_seq_one_letter_code
_entity_poly.pdbx_strand_id
1 'polypeptide(L)'
;MFKGVQLFKKESVMPTDPILALNEVFIGESHAARVSYYEVQIDDGPFVKQKSSGITVCTGTGSTSWHYNINRVSSQNVSDLLDIMRNMGMQVANNESLVQSICRRFNEKLVFEPESEKMAFTVRDPVFNATFATTKARGFAHRIRLRSRCSDAHIVLDGSTSIPFNHGTEVILEMLPDDALRTIHLF
;
A
#
# COMPACT_ATOMS: atom_id res chain seq x y z
N MET A 1 45.89 -5.17 5.93
CA MET A 1 45.43 -4.57 4.65
C MET A 1 44.04 -5.10 4.37
N PHE A 2 42.98 -4.32 4.60
CA PHE A 2 41.61 -4.75 4.31
C PHE A 2 41.33 -4.55 2.83
N LYS A 3 41.05 -5.64 2.11
CA LYS A 3 40.56 -5.59 0.73
C LYS A 3 39.03 -5.45 0.78
N GLY A 4 38.52 -4.33 0.28
CA GLY A 4 37.08 -4.08 0.19
C GLY A 4 36.42 -4.92 -0.90
N VAL A 5 35.15 -5.28 -0.68
CA VAL A 5 34.29 -5.91 -1.68
C VAL A 5 33.69 -4.80 -2.57
N GLN A 6 33.90 -4.89 -3.88
CA GLN A 6 33.20 -4.05 -4.86
C GLN A 6 31.89 -4.74 -5.25
N LEU A 7 30.76 -4.11 -4.92
CA LEU A 7 29.44 -4.50 -5.40
C LEU A 7 29.18 -3.77 -6.72
N PHE A 8 29.04 -4.52 -7.81
CA PHE A 8 28.59 -3.97 -9.09
C PHE A 8 27.07 -3.79 -9.04
N LYS A 9 26.61 -2.55 -9.14
CA LYS A 9 25.19 -2.24 -9.37
C LYS A 9 24.86 -2.70 -10.78
N LYS A 10 24.00 -3.71 -10.91
CA LYS A 10 23.45 -4.12 -12.21
C LYS A 10 22.64 -2.94 -12.72
N GLU A 11 23.02 -2.36 -13.85
CA GLU A 11 22.22 -1.33 -14.51
C GLU A 11 20.85 -1.92 -14.84
N SER A 12 19.80 -1.36 -14.26
CA SER A 12 18.42 -1.72 -14.60
C SER A 12 18.04 -0.96 -15.86
N VAL A 13 17.90 -1.69 -16.97
CA VAL A 13 17.25 -1.17 -18.17
C VAL A 13 15.80 -0.83 -17.80
N MET A 14 15.39 0.41 -18.07
CA MET A 14 13.99 0.78 -17.92
C MET A 14 13.17 -0.01 -18.96
N PRO A 15 12.03 -0.62 -18.57
CA PRO A 15 11.21 -1.37 -19.50
C PRO A 15 10.70 -0.46 -20.62
N THR A 16 10.67 -0.98 -21.84
CA THR A 16 10.05 -0.28 -22.99
C THR A 16 8.52 -0.38 -22.98
N ASP A 17 8.00 -1.41 -22.31
CA ASP A 17 6.59 -1.76 -22.25
C ASP A 17 6.07 -1.77 -20.79
N PRO A 18 4.75 -1.62 -20.57
CA PRO A 18 4.16 -1.73 -19.24
C PRO A 18 4.51 -3.07 -18.59
N ILE A 19 4.78 -3.04 -17.28
CA ILE A 19 4.93 -4.26 -16.48
C ILE A 19 3.70 -4.42 -15.62
N LEU A 20 3.07 -5.59 -15.71
CA LEU A 20 1.82 -5.90 -15.06
C LEU A 20 2.06 -6.59 -13.71
N ALA A 21 1.17 -6.32 -12.75
CA ALA A 21 1.07 -7.05 -11.49
C ALA A 21 -0.36 -7.59 -11.33
N LEU A 22 -0.48 -8.81 -10.85
CA LEU A 22 -1.74 -9.49 -10.64
C LEU A 22 -2.42 -9.07 -9.34
N ASN A 23 -1.66 -9.03 -8.24
CA ASN A 23 -2.17 -8.87 -6.89
C ASN A 23 -1.76 -7.52 -6.32
N GLU A 24 -0.46 -7.25 -6.23
CA GLU A 24 0.01 -6.04 -5.58
C GLU A 24 1.34 -5.50 -6.10
N VAL A 25 1.49 -4.20 -5.88
CA VAL A 25 2.69 -3.41 -6.13
C VAL A 25 3.11 -2.78 -4.81
N PHE A 26 4.34 -3.03 -4.36
CA PHE A 26 4.97 -2.29 -3.26
C PHE A 26 6.02 -1.33 -3.81
N ILE A 27 6.06 -0.11 -3.28
CA ILE A 27 7.05 0.90 -3.66
C ILE A 27 7.66 1.51 -2.40
N GLY A 28 8.97 1.37 -2.24
CA GLY A 28 9.70 1.88 -1.08
C GLY A 28 11.18 1.55 -1.10
N GLU A 29 11.92 2.09 -0.13
CA GLU A 29 13.33 1.76 0.14
C GLU A 29 13.50 0.25 0.39
N SER A 30 14.57 -0.34 -0.15
CA SER A 30 14.87 -1.78 -0.03
C SER A 30 15.06 -2.23 1.41
N HIS A 31 15.63 -1.35 2.23
CA HIS A 31 15.90 -1.65 3.62
C HIS A 31 14.79 -1.08 4.50
N ALA A 32 14.11 -1.95 5.25
CA ALA A 32 12.97 -1.59 6.10
C ALA A 32 13.25 -0.55 7.20
N ALA A 33 14.52 -0.27 7.52
CA ALA A 33 14.91 0.76 8.49
C ALA A 33 15.06 2.15 7.85
N ARG A 34 14.94 2.24 6.52
CA ARG A 34 15.03 3.50 5.77
C ARG A 34 13.63 4.02 5.48
N VAL A 35 13.47 5.33 5.70
CA VAL A 35 12.22 6.02 5.41
C VAL A 35 12.16 6.30 3.91
N SER A 36 11.13 5.78 3.25
CA SER A 36 10.84 6.08 1.86
C SER A 36 10.35 7.53 1.74
N TYR A 37 10.91 8.28 0.80
CA TYR A 37 10.48 9.63 0.48
C TYR A 37 10.09 9.72 -0.99
N TYR A 38 8.86 10.13 -1.26
CA TYR A 38 8.34 10.31 -2.61
C TYR A 38 7.32 11.45 -2.66
N GLU A 39 7.00 11.89 -3.87
CA GLU A 39 5.80 12.67 -4.14
C GLU A 39 4.75 11.71 -4.71
N VAL A 40 3.50 11.83 -4.26
CA VAL A 40 2.39 11.02 -4.72
C VAL A 40 1.24 11.90 -5.15
N GLN A 41 0.59 11.52 -6.25
CA GLN A 41 -0.67 12.07 -6.72
C GLN A 41 -1.67 10.92 -6.82
N ILE A 42 -2.82 11.10 -6.18
CA ILE A 42 -3.95 10.16 -6.24
C ILE A 42 -5.00 10.77 -7.17
N ASP A 43 -5.35 10.05 -8.22
CA ASP A 43 -6.24 10.49 -9.30
C ASP A 43 -5.87 11.91 -9.80
N ASP A 44 -6.86 12.80 -9.92
CA ASP A 44 -6.68 14.20 -10.32
C ASP A 44 -6.37 15.12 -9.14
N GLY A 45 -6.01 14.56 -7.97
CA GLY A 45 -5.61 15.32 -6.79
C GLY A 45 -4.26 16.04 -6.96
N PRO A 46 -3.87 16.88 -6.00
CA PRO A 46 -2.56 17.52 -6.03
C PRO A 46 -1.43 16.52 -5.72
N PHE A 47 -0.22 16.81 -6.22
CA PHE A 47 0.97 16.14 -5.73
C PHE A 47 1.24 16.53 -4.28
N VAL A 48 1.47 15.52 -3.43
CA VAL A 48 1.84 15.70 -2.03
C VAL A 48 3.15 14.98 -1.73
N LYS A 49 3.98 15.60 -0.91
CA LYS A 49 5.20 14.97 -0.39
C LYS A 49 4.81 13.99 0.71
N GLN A 50 5.36 12.78 0.68
CA GLN A 50 5.07 11.74 1.67
C GLN A 50 6.36 11.06 2.14
N LYS A 51 6.49 10.90 3.47
CA LYS A 51 7.47 10.00 4.09
C LYS A 51 6.75 8.84 4.77
N SER A 52 7.25 7.61 4.59
CA SER A 52 6.57 6.40 5.04
C SER A 52 7.50 5.18 5.00
N SER A 53 7.04 4.04 5.48
CA SER A 53 7.64 2.72 5.23
C SER A 53 7.41 2.20 3.80
N GLY A 54 6.86 3.04 2.91
CA GLY A 54 6.50 2.69 1.53
C GLY A 54 4.99 2.73 1.30
N ILE A 55 4.59 2.51 0.05
CA ILE A 55 3.20 2.42 -0.38
C ILE A 55 2.93 1.05 -0.99
N THR A 56 1.80 0.44 -0.65
CA THR A 56 1.28 -0.76 -1.32
C THR A 56 0.04 -0.40 -2.11
N VAL A 57 -0.09 -0.93 -3.32
CA VAL A 57 -1.27 -0.80 -4.17
C VAL A 57 -1.70 -2.20 -4.59
N CYS A 58 -2.98 -2.54 -4.49
CA CYS A 58 -3.47 -3.86 -4.88
C CYS A 58 -4.69 -3.77 -5.79
N THR A 59 -4.87 -4.83 -6.58
CA THR A 59 -6.08 -5.13 -7.35
C THR A 59 -7.16 -5.73 -6.45
N GLY A 60 -8.34 -5.99 -7.01
CA GLY A 60 -9.44 -6.68 -6.30
C GLY A 60 -9.05 -8.08 -5.86
N THR A 61 -8.35 -8.85 -6.69
CA THR A 61 -7.83 -10.18 -6.32
C THR A 61 -6.83 -10.09 -5.17
N GLY A 62 -5.91 -9.11 -5.21
CA GLY A 62 -4.91 -8.86 -4.18
C GLY A 62 -5.48 -8.37 -2.84
N SER A 63 -6.74 -7.90 -2.83
CA SER A 63 -7.39 -7.32 -1.64
C SER A 63 -7.48 -8.27 -0.45
N THR A 64 -7.51 -9.58 -0.71
CA THR A 64 -7.62 -10.65 0.30
C THR A 64 -6.28 -11.03 0.96
N SER A 65 -5.16 -10.54 0.44
CA SER A 65 -3.81 -10.94 0.86
C SER A 65 -3.12 -9.85 1.71
N TRP A 66 -2.04 -9.24 1.21
CA TRP A 66 -1.24 -8.30 1.97
C TRP A 66 -2.05 -7.07 2.39
N HIS A 67 -2.90 -6.54 1.49
CA HIS A 67 -3.79 -5.41 1.76
C HIS A 67 -4.69 -5.66 2.98
N TYR A 68 -5.39 -6.80 3.02
CA TYR A 68 -6.24 -7.17 4.15
C TYR A 68 -5.45 -7.22 5.45
N ASN A 69 -4.30 -7.90 5.44
CA ASN A 69 -3.54 -8.18 6.66
C ASN A 69 -2.95 -6.93 7.32
N ILE A 70 -2.52 -5.93 6.53
CA ILE A 70 -1.99 -4.68 7.09
C ILE A 70 -3.08 -3.68 7.50
N ASN A 71 -4.29 -3.82 6.97
CA ASN A 71 -5.38 -2.87 7.19
C ASN A 71 -6.46 -3.34 8.16
N ARG A 72 -6.52 -4.64 8.46
CA ARG A 72 -7.54 -5.22 9.36
C ARG A 72 -7.42 -4.67 10.78
N VAL A 73 -8.55 -4.59 11.46
CA VAL A 73 -8.58 -4.39 12.91
C VAL A 73 -8.64 -5.74 13.61
N SER A 74 -7.82 -5.91 14.64
CA SER A 74 -7.87 -7.07 15.53
C SER A 74 -8.93 -6.88 16.62
N SER A 75 -9.37 -7.98 17.22
CA SER A 75 -10.24 -7.94 18.40
C SER A 75 -9.64 -7.14 19.55
N GLN A 76 -8.30 -7.18 19.68
CA GLN A 76 -7.57 -6.36 20.66
C GLN A 76 -7.78 -4.87 20.39
N ASN A 77 -7.56 -4.41 19.15
CA ASN A 77 -7.74 -2.99 18.80
C ASN A 77 -9.16 -2.49 19.10
N VAL A 78 -10.15 -3.31 18.78
CA VAL A 78 -11.56 -2.96 19.02
C VAL A 78 -11.87 -2.96 20.53
N SER A 79 -11.41 -3.96 21.27
CA SER A 79 -11.59 -4.02 22.73
C SER A 79 -10.98 -2.80 23.42
N ASP A 80 -9.74 -2.44 23.08
CA ASP A 80 -9.04 -1.29 23.67
C ASP A 80 -9.81 0.01 23.42
N LEU A 81 -10.33 0.21 22.20
CA LEU A 81 -11.14 1.39 21.86
C LEU A 81 -12.46 1.42 22.63
N LEU A 82 -13.15 0.29 22.77
CA LEU A 82 -14.38 0.20 23.56
C LEU A 82 -14.11 0.49 25.04
N ASP A 83 -12.97 0.06 25.59
CA ASP A 83 -12.56 0.37 26.95
C ASP A 83 -12.29 1.86 27.16
N ILE A 84 -11.61 2.51 26.21
CA ILE A 84 -11.42 3.96 26.23
C ILE A 84 -12.78 4.68 26.22
N MET A 85 -13.71 4.27 25.37
CA MET A 85 -15.06 4.86 25.31
C MET A 85 -15.81 4.70 26.64
N ARG A 86 -15.74 3.52 27.28
CA ARG A 86 -16.32 3.31 28.62
C ARG A 86 -15.70 4.24 29.66
N ASN A 87 -14.38 4.40 29.64
CA ASN A 87 -13.66 5.31 30.55
C ASN A 87 -13.99 6.79 30.32
N MET A 88 -14.44 7.15 29.11
CA MET A 88 -14.98 8.47 28.79
C MET A 88 -16.46 8.64 29.21
N GLY A 89 -17.07 7.66 29.87
CA GLY A 89 -18.45 7.69 30.34
C GLY A 89 -19.49 7.23 29.31
N MET A 90 -19.06 6.72 28.14
CA MET A 90 -19.98 6.23 27.11
C MET A 90 -20.56 4.87 27.50
N GLN A 91 -21.86 4.70 27.27
CA GLN A 91 -22.57 3.44 27.52
C GLN A 91 -22.39 2.48 26.34
N VAL A 92 -21.18 1.92 26.20
CA VAL A 92 -20.88 0.87 25.22
C VAL A 92 -20.54 -0.44 25.92
N ALA A 93 -21.05 -1.55 25.40
CA ALA A 93 -20.64 -2.86 25.86
C ALA A 93 -19.23 -3.18 25.35
N ASN A 94 -18.42 -3.88 26.14
CA ASN A 94 -17.23 -4.56 25.63
C ASN A 94 -17.42 -6.06 25.89
N ASN A 95 -18.06 -6.73 24.93
CA ASN A 95 -18.24 -8.17 24.94
C ASN A 95 -17.82 -8.75 23.60
N GLU A 96 -17.53 -10.05 23.60
CA GLU A 96 -16.98 -10.75 22.45
C GLU A 96 -17.87 -10.62 21.19
N SER A 97 -19.19 -10.72 21.34
CA SER A 97 -20.13 -10.63 20.22
C SER A 97 -20.06 -9.27 19.51
N LEU A 98 -19.99 -8.17 20.27
CA LEU A 98 -19.84 -6.83 19.70
C LEU A 98 -18.46 -6.62 19.07
N VAL A 99 -17.40 -7.06 19.75
CA VAL A 99 -16.01 -6.98 19.24
C VAL A 99 -15.91 -7.71 17.89
N GLN A 100 -16.36 -8.96 17.83
CA GLN A 100 -16.35 -9.75 16.60
C GLN A 100 -17.24 -9.13 15.51
N SER A 101 -18.39 -8.59 15.89
CA SER A 101 -19.30 -7.89 14.99
C SER A 101 -18.67 -6.64 14.34
N ILE A 102 -17.87 -5.89 15.08
CA ILE A 102 -17.14 -4.71 14.59
C ILE A 102 -15.98 -5.15 13.70
N CYS A 103 -15.16 -6.10 14.17
CA CYS A 103 -14.04 -6.65 13.40
C CYS A 103 -14.52 -7.16 12.04
N ARG A 104 -15.57 -7.99 12.01
CA ARG A 104 -16.14 -8.51 10.76
C ARG A 104 -16.57 -7.38 9.83
N ARG A 105 -17.46 -6.49 10.29
CA ARG A 105 -18.01 -5.40 9.47
C ARG A 105 -16.96 -4.41 8.95
N PHE A 106 -15.88 -4.22 9.70
CA PHE A 106 -14.78 -3.38 9.26
C PHE A 106 -13.91 -4.10 8.24
N ASN A 107 -13.50 -5.33 8.55
CA ASN A 107 -12.55 -6.08 7.74
C ASN A 107 -13.16 -6.53 6.40
N GLU A 108 -14.47 -6.79 6.35
CA GLU A 108 -15.21 -7.05 5.09
C GLU A 108 -15.08 -5.91 4.07
N LYS A 109 -14.88 -4.66 4.51
CA LYS A 109 -14.72 -3.50 3.62
C LYS A 109 -13.34 -3.42 2.96
N LEU A 110 -12.39 -4.23 3.42
CA LEU A 110 -11.03 -4.27 2.87
C LEU A 110 -10.94 -5.18 1.64
N VAL A 111 -11.88 -6.11 1.51
CA VAL A 111 -12.01 -7.00 0.35
C VAL A 111 -12.94 -6.33 -0.65
N PHE A 112 -12.56 -6.32 -1.92
CA PHE A 112 -13.35 -5.74 -3.00
C PHE A 112 -13.26 -6.58 -4.26
N GLU A 113 -14.20 -6.37 -5.19
CA GLU A 113 -14.41 -7.23 -6.35
C GLU A 113 -13.16 -7.35 -7.23
N PRO A 114 -12.76 -8.57 -7.65
CA PRO A 114 -11.68 -8.81 -8.60
C PRO A 114 -11.77 -7.97 -9.88
N GLU A 115 -12.98 -7.72 -10.37
CA GLU A 115 -13.29 -7.00 -11.60
C GLU A 115 -13.28 -5.47 -11.42
N SER A 116 -12.98 -4.96 -10.22
CA SER A 116 -12.92 -3.52 -9.95
C SER A 116 -11.85 -2.82 -10.80
N GLU A 117 -12.24 -1.77 -11.51
CA GLU A 117 -11.32 -0.84 -12.20
C GLU A 117 -10.57 0.10 -11.23
N LYS A 118 -10.87 0.03 -9.93
CA LYS A 118 -10.17 0.76 -8.87
C LYS A 118 -9.13 -0.13 -8.22
N MET A 119 -8.00 0.47 -7.89
CA MET A 119 -7.00 -0.11 -7.01
C MET A 119 -7.18 0.39 -5.58
N ALA A 120 -6.82 -0.41 -4.58
CA ALA A 120 -6.70 0.05 -3.21
C ALA A 120 -5.25 0.38 -2.89
N PHE A 121 -4.98 1.55 -2.31
CA PHE A 121 -3.65 1.94 -1.85
C PHE A 121 -3.56 1.98 -0.32
N THR A 122 -2.37 1.78 0.21
CA THR A 122 -2.05 1.96 1.62
C THR A 122 -0.63 2.51 1.77
N VAL A 123 -0.51 3.71 2.33
CA VAL A 123 0.73 4.31 2.79
C VAL A 123 1.05 3.73 4.16
N ARG A 124 2.18 3.02 4.27
CA ARG A 124 2.57 2.32 5.49
C ARG A 124 3.30 3.24 6.45
N ASP A 125 2.87 3.30 7.71
CA ASP A 125 3.50 4.11 8.76
C ASP A 125 3.78 5.56 8.31
N PRO A 126 2.74 6.30 7.88
CA PRO A 126 2.94 7.64 7.33
C PRO A 126 3.51 8.60 8.38
N VAL A 127 4.49 9.39 7.98
CA VAL A 127 5.05 10.46 8.80
C VAL A 127 4.35 11.77 8.45
N PHE A 128 3.67 12.37 9.43
CA PHE A 128 3.00 13.67 9.30
C PHE A 128 3.64 14.72 10.21
N ASN A 129 3.89 15.91 9.68
CA ASN A 129 4.40 17.09 10.40
C ASN A 129 4.23 18.37 9.56
N ALA A 130 4.82 19.49 9.98
CA ALA A 130 4.72 20.77 9.27
C ALA A 130 5.17 20.71 7.79
N THR A 131 6.06 19.78 7.43
CA THR A 131 6.55 19.58 6.05
C THR A 131 5.73 18.53 5.28
N PHE A 132 5.17 17.54 5.99
CA PHE A 132 4.41 16.42 5.42
C PHE A 132 2.96 16.50 5.92
N ALA A 133 2.09 17.09 5.10
CA ALA A 133 0.68 17.28 5.43
C ALA A 133 -0.02 15.95 5.71
N THR A 134 -1.00 15.97 6.62
CA THR A 134 -1.84 14.81 6.89
C THR A 134 -2.65 14.44 5.65
N THR A 135 -2.49 13.20 5.21
CA THR A 135 -3.20 12.62 4.06
C THR A 135 -3.94 11.35 4.49
N LYS A 136 -4.84 10.85 3.64
CA LYS A 136 -5.43 9.53 3.86
C LYS A 136 -4.34 8.48 3.70
N ALA A 137 -4.11 7.70 4.75
CA ALA A 137 -3.15 6.59 4.72
C ALA A 137 -3.61 5.42 3.85
N ARG A 138 -4.89 5.36 3.46
CA ARG A 138 -5.44 4.34 2.58
C ARG A 138 -6.68 4.84 1.85
N GLY A 139 -6.99 4.21 0.73
CA GLY A 139 -8.18 4.52 -0.05
C GLY A 139 -8.21 3.76 -1.36
N PHE A 140 -9.13 4.17 -2.23
CA PHE A 140 -9.23 3.68 -3.60
C PHE A 140 -8.79 4.77 -4.57
N ALA A 141 -8.26 4.37 -5.71
CA ALA A 141 -7.84 5.23 -6.80
C ALA A 141 -7.97 4.52 -8.15
N HIS A 142 -8.19 5.26 -9.21
CA HIS A 142 -8.08 4.77 -10.60
C HIS A 142 -6.67 4.96 -11.15
N ARG A 143 -5.97 6.02 -10.72
CA ARG A 143 -4.58 6.30 -11.12
C ARG A 143 -3.77 6.81 -9.94
N ILE A 144 -2.53 6.33 -9.82
CA ILE A 144 -1.57 6.81 -8.83
C ILE A 144 -0.28 7.16 -9.55
N ARG A 145 0.20 8.39 -9.39
CA ARG A 145 1.51 8.81 -9.90
C ARG A 145 2.48 9.00 -8.75
N LEU A 146 3.67 8.46 -8.87
CA LEU A 146 4.71 8.52 -7.85
C LEU A 146 6.01 9.03 -8.46
N ARG A 147 6.66 9.97 -7.78
CA ARG A 147 8.02 10.43 -8.09
C ARG A 147 8.93 10.13 -6.91
N SER A 148 9.96 9.34 -7.15
CA SER A 148 10.91 8.93 -6.12
C SER A 148 11.82 10.06 -5.68
N ARG A 149 12.01 10.16 -4.36
CA ARG A 149 13.12 10.89 -3.73
C ARG A 149 13.95 9.95 -2.85
N CYS A 150 13.81 8.64 -3.06
CA CYS A 150 14.54 7.58 -2.39
C CYS A 150 15.93 7.40 -3.03
N SER A 151 16.83 6.68 -2.36
CA SER A 151 18.18 6.42 -2.90
C SER A 151 18.46 4.98 -3.27
N ASP A 152 17.83 4.03 -2.58
CA ASP A 152 17.88 2.60 -2.88
C ASP A 152 16.47 2.02 -2.70
N ALA A 153 15.56 2.41 -3.57
CA ALA A 153 14.17 1.98 -3.55
C ALA A 153 13.84 1.13 -4.77
N HIS A 154 12.76 0.36 -4.62
CA HIS A 154 12.28 -0.55 -5.65
C HIS A 154 10.76 -0.46 -5.77
N ILE A 155 10.28 -0.69 -6.97
CA ILE A 155 8.92 -1.17 -7.26
C ILE A 155 8.99 -2.70 -7.25
N VAL A 156 8.17 -3.33 -6.42
CA VAL A 156 8.09 -4.79 -6.29
C VAL A 156 6.70 -5.24 -6.70
N LEU A 157 6.62 -6.08 -7.72
CA LEU A 157 5.38 -6.61 -8.30
C LEU A 157 5.18 -8.05 -7.84
N ASP A 158 4.01 -8.34 -7.27
CA ASP A 158 3.58 -9.68 -6.79
C ASP A 158 4.62 -10.40 -5.93
N GLY A 159 5.40 -9.63 -5.17
CA GLY A 159 6.48 -10.13 -4.31
C GLY A 159 7.68 -10.77 -5.03
N SER A 160 7.74 -10.73 -6.37
CA SER A 160 8.74 -11.47 -7.15
C SER A 160 9.62 -10.59 -8.03
N THR A 161 9.02 -9.66 -8.78
CA THR A 161 9.75 -8.82 -9.73
C THR A 161 10.10 -7.50 -9.08
N SER A 162 11.40 -7.14 -9.07
CA SER A 162 11.91 -5.93 -8.44
C SER A 162 12.56 -5.01 -9.47
N ILE A 163 12.12 -3.75 -9.52
CA ILE A 163 12.56 -2.73 -10.47
C ILE A 163 13.07 -1.52 -9.67
N PRO A 164 14.28 -1.00 -9.94
CA PRO A 164 14.78 0.17 -9.21
C PRO A 164 13.90 1.42 -9.38
N PHE A 165 13.62 2.09 -8.27
CA PHE A 165 12.80 3.30 -8.15
C PHE A 165 13.54 4.38 -7.37
N ASN A 166 14.73 4.75 -7.84
CA ASN A 166 15.60 5.71 -7.16
C ASN A 166 15.26 7.15 -7.53
N HIS A 167 15.93 8.10 -6.87
CA HIS A 167 15.68 9.54 -6.99
C HIS A 167 15.46 10.00 -8.44
N GLY A 168 14.33 10.66 -8.67
CA GLY A 168 13.94 11.18 -9.97
C GLY A 168 13.15 10.20 -10.85
N THR A 169 13.11 8.90 -10.51
CA THR A 169 12.25 7.95 -11.21
C THR A 169 10.78 8.30 -10.98
N GLU A 170 9.99 8.26 -12.04
CA GLU A 170 8.54 8.40 -12.01
C GLU A 170 7.86 7.10 -12.44
N VAL A 171 6.71 6.80 -11.83
CA VAL A 171 5.88 5.67 -12.21
C VAL A 171 4.41 6.08 -12.15
N ILE A 172 3.62 5.51 -13.05
CA ILE A 172 2.17 5.60 -13.06
C ILE A 172 1.64 4.19 -12.83
N LEU A 173 0.75 4.06 -11.86
CA LEU A 173 -0.03 2.86 -11.63
C LEU A 173 -1.46 3.16 -12.08
N GLU A 174 -2.01 2.31 -12.93
CA GLU A 174 -3.38 2.39 -13.42
C GLU A 174 -3.90 0.99 -13.79
N MET A 175 -5.22 0.86 -13.83
CA MET A 175 -5.90 -0.32 -14.33
C MET A 175 -6.48 0.01 -15.70
N LEU A 176 -6.08 -0.74 -16.73
CA LEU A 176 -6.63 -0.60 -18.08
C LEU A 176 -7.50 -1.81 -18.41
N PRO A 177 -8.69 -1.62 -19.03
CA PRO A 177 -9.55 -2.74 -19.43
C PRO A 177 -8.84 -3.77 -20.33
N ASP A 178 -7.88 -3.32 -21.14
CA ASP A 178 -7.11 -4.17 -22.05
C ASP A 178 -6.16 -5.15 -21.31
N ASP A 179 -5.84 -4.86 -20.05
CA ASP A 179 -5.00 -5.71 -19.18
C ASP A 179 -5.83 -6.72 -18.36
N ALA A 180 -7.16 -6.76 -18.56
CA ALA A 180 -8.04 -7.63 -17.81
C ALA A 180 -7.74 -9.11 -18.06
N LEU A 181 -7.65 -9.87 -16.97
CA LEU A 181 -7.43 -11.32 -17.04
C LEU A 181 -8.69 -12.05 -17.51
N ARG A 182 -8.48 -13.11 -18.29
CA ARG A 182 -9.55 -14.04 -18.66
C ARG A 182 -9.66 -15.12 -17.59
N THR A 183 -10.62 -14.96 -16.69
CA THR A 183 -10.92 -15.95 -15.65
C THR A 183 -11.87 -17.03 -16.18
N ILE A 184 -11.56 -18.30 -15.91
CA ILE A 184 -12.46 -19.42 -16.20
C ILE A 184 -13.24 -19.75 -14.92
N HIS A 185 -14.57 -19.68 -14.98
CA HIS A 185 -15.43 -20.16 -13.90
C HIS A 185 -15.78 -21.63 -14.15
N LEU A 186 -15.35 -22.51 -13.25
CA LEU A 186 -15.75 -23.91 -13.25
C LEU A 186 -16.99 -24.04 -12.35
N PHE A 187 -18.08 -24.54 -12.94
CA PHE A 187 -19.35 -24.84 -12.26
C PHE A 187 -19.43 -26.31 -11.89
#